data_AF-A0A2D7W789-F1
#
_entry.id   AF-A0A2D7W789-F1
#
_cell.length_a   1.000
_cell.length_b   1.000
_cell.length_c   1.000
_cell.angle_alpha   90.00
_cell.angle_beta   90.00
_cell.angle_gamma   90.00
#
_symmetry.space_group_name_H-M   'P 1'
#
loop_
_entity.id
_entity.type
_entity.pdbx_description
1 polymer ?
#
loop_
_entity_poly.entity_id
_entity_poly.type
_entity_poly.pdbx_seq_one_letter_code
_entity_poly.pdbx_strand_id
1 'polypeptide(L)'
;MSSKVTREINNLDKSQLLIVAKKLGINKLSRKNKPELKKAIIENIKVRTKNKNTQLLKVKNTGPRSQPASAFENINFIPVVNRGSNKLHKMSVKNNRLNALPQNRCQTPPQPGNPFNINNSIFPKVRRLIAIGDVHGDLTATIKALKLADVIPLTIPNNILDINKINWTGGSTFVVQLGDQIDRVRPSNLINNICSDDDPELYQDEGSDLKIISLFNKLHEQAIKQGGACLSILGNHEMMNVEGDFRYVSPREFREFGNFFKANKSLKNTNVPYGFRERKEAFKPGGIIAKKLADTRYSVVQVGSWIFVHGAITNYIAQRYTLDDINKCVRRWLHGEECDIVEQGINDIYHNDDDSQSPFWSRIFSDPDEFGDSDNDYKREFYKSLESMNRKNNRNNQNRIRGMIMGHSPQFMYGKGINSECNDTIWRVDIGMSRAFGELSRGCPDYNNRKVQVLQIENDTKFTILKEK
;
A
#
# COMPACT_ATOMS: atom_id res chain seq x y z
N MET A 1 15.51 6.47 -38.11
CA MET A 1 15.83 5.40 -37.14
C MET A 1 17.35 5.26 -37.13
N SER A 2 18.01 5.37 -35.98
CA SER A 2 19.47 5.25 -35.91
C SER A 2 19.92 3.86 -36.40
N SER A 3 20.88 3.81 -37.32
CA SER A 3 21.50 2.59 -37.85
C SER A 3 22.05 1.66 -36.75
N LYS A 4 22.28 2.20 -35.55
CA LYS A 4 22.78 1.50 -34.37
C LYS A 4 21.78 0.49 -33.79
N VAL A 5 20.50 0.86 -33.65
CA VAL A 5 19.48 -0.01 -33.02
C VAL A 5 19.18 -1.24 -33.88
N THR A 6 19.11 -1.07 -35.20
CA THR A 6 18.95 -2.18 -36.14
C THR A 6 20.14 -3.13 -36.11
N ARG A 7 21.37 -2.60 -35.92
CA ARG A 7 22.59 -3.40 -35.80
C ARG A 7 22.63 -4.20 -34.50
N GLU A 8 22.20 -3.61 -33.38
CA GLU A 8 22.12 -4.29 -32.08
C GLU A 8 21.10 -5.44 -32.10
N ILE A 9 19.90 -5.23 -32.66
CA ILE A 9 18.88 -6.28 -32.81
C ILE A 9 19.36 -7.42 -33.71
N ASN A 10 20.18 -7.11 -34.72
CA ASN A 10 20.73 -8.14 -35.61
C ASN A 10 21.72 -9.09 -34.93
N ASN A 11 22.35 -8.67 -33.83
CA ASN A 11 23.33 -9.47 -33.10
C ASN A 11 22.72 -10.36 -32.00
N LEU A 12 21.44 -10.16 -31.65
CA LEU A 12 20.77 -10.95 -30.61
C LEU A 12 20.45 -12.38 -31.07
N ASP A 13 20.47 -13.33 -30.13
CA ASP A 13 20.00 -14.69 -30.31
C ASP A 13 18.45 -14.81 -30.18
N LYS A 14 17.90 -16.01 -30.41
CA LYS A 14 16.44 -16.21 -30.41
C LYS A 14 15.81 -15.99 -29.02
N SER A 15 16.50 -16.38 -27.94
CA SER A 15 16.01 -16.21 -26.56
C SER A 15 15.97 -14.73 -26.19
N GLN A 16 17.05 -14.01 -26.49
CA GLN A 16 17.16 -12.57 -26.30
C GLN A 16 16.10 -11.80 -27.10
N LEU A 17 15.85 -12.21 -28.35
CA LEU A 17 14.80 -11.60 -29.18
C LEU A 17 13.39 -11.85 -28.60
N LEU A 18 13.12 -13.01 -28.00
CA LEU A 18 11.84 -13.27 -27.34
C LEU A 18 11.65 -12.41 -26.09
N ILE A 19 12.71 -12.18 -25.30
CA ILE A 19 12.69 -11.27 -24.16
C ILE A 19 12.41 -9.84 -24.61
N VAL A 20 13.10 -9.36 -25.65
CA VAL A 20 12.87 -8.02 -26.22
C VAL A 20 11.46 -7.89 -26.77
N ALA A 21 10.94 -8.91 -27.47
CA ALA A 21 9.57 -8.92 -27.96
C ALA A 21 8.53 -8.86 -26.82
N LYS A 22 8.75 -9.60 -25.73
CA LYS A 22 7.89 -9.58 -24.53
C LYS A 22 7.91 -8.20 -23.87
N LYS A 23 9.09 -7.58 -23.69
CA LYS A 23 9.23 -6.21 -23.15
C LYS A 23 8.55 -5.15 -24.03
N LEU A 24 8.53 -5.35 -25.34
CA LEU A 24 7.82 -4.46 -26.28
C LEU A 24 6.31 -4.76 -26.40
N GLY A 25 5.78 -5.70 -25.61
CA GLY A 25 4.37 -6.09 -25.62
C GLY A 25 3.93 -6.79 -26.91
N ILE A 26 4.86 -7.42 -27.64
CA ILE A 26 4.56 -8.13 -28.88
C ILE A 26 4.23 -9.60 -28.56
N ASN A 27 2.93 -9.90 -28.53
CA ASN A 27 2.43 -11.23 -28.14
C ASN A 27 2.38 -12.22 -29.33
N LYS A 28 2.27 -13.52 -29.04
CA LYS A 28 2.15 -14.63 -30.01
C LYS A 28 3.39 -14.87 -30.90
N LEU A 29 4.60 -14.71 -30.34
CA LEU A 29 5.85 -14.85 -31.08
C LEU A 29 6.74 -16.05 -30.69
N SER A 30 6.36 -16.85 -29.69
CA SER A 30 7.16 -18.00 -29.21
C SER A 30 7.42 -19.07 -30.28
N ARG A 31 6.52 -19.20 -31.25
CA ARG A 31 6.62 -20.17 -32.36
C ARG A 31 7.37 -19.63 -33.59
N LYS A 32 7.72 -18.34 -33.64
CA LYS A 32 8.34 -17.71 -34.82
C LYS A 32 9.85 -17.97 -34.89
N ASN A 33 10.39 -17.97 -36.12
CA ASN A 33 11.83 -18.12 -36.34
C ASN A 33 12.59 -16.79 -36.10
N LYS A 34 13.92 -16.87 -36.00
CA LYS A 34 14.78 -15.72 -35.66
C LYS A 34 14.62 -14.52 -36.63
N PRO A 35 14.54 -14.69 -37.97
CA PRO A 35 14.26 -13.59 -38.90
C PRO A 35 12.91 -12.90 -38.68
N GLU A 36 11.84 -13.67 -38.43
CA GLU A 36 10.50 -13.13 -38.18
C GLU A 36 10.41 -12.32 -36.89
N LEU A 37 11.09 -12.78 -35.84
CA LEU A 37 11.21 -12.06 -34.57
C LEU A 37 11.89 -10.70 -34.75
N LYS A 38 13.02 -10.66 -35.46
CA LYS A 38 13.74 -9.41 -35.76
C LYS A 38 12.86 -8.41 -36.51
N LYS A 39 12.17 -8.89 -37.55
CA LYS A 39 11.28 -8.04 -38.36
C LYS A 39 10.17 -7.42 -37.52
N ALA A 40 9.48 -8.23 -36.70
CA ALA A 40 8.40 -7.76 -35.83
C ALA A 40 8.87 -6.72 -34.80
N ILE A 41 10.04 -6.93 -34.18
CA ILE A 41 10.63 -5.99 -33.21
C ILE A 41 10.98 -4.66 -33.87
N ILE A 42 11.62 -4.70 -35.04
CA ILE A 42 12.01 -3.48 -35.77
C ILE A 42 10.77 -2.69 -36.22
N GLU A 43 9.73 -3.35 -36.72
CA GLU A 43 8.47 -2.70 -37.12
C GLU A 43 7.76 -2.04 -35.93
N ASN A 44 7.70 -2.71 -34.78
CA ASN A 44 7.08 -2.16 -33.57
C ASN A 44 7.80 -0.88 -33.09
N ILE A 45 9.14 -0.89 -33.07
CA ILE A 45 9.94 0.27 -32.67
C ILE A 45 9.74 1.43 -33.67
N LYS A 46 9.63 1.16 -34.98
CA LYS A 46 9.34 2.19 -35.99
C LYS A 46 8.00 2.88 -35.73
N VAL A 47 6.95 2.11 -35.44
CA VAL A 47 5.60 2.65 -35.15
C VAL A 47 5.61 3.50 -33.88
N ARG A 48 6.24 3.02 -32.80
CA ARG A 48 6.34 3.76 -31.53
C ARG A 48 7.12 5.07 -31.68
N THR A 49 8.19 5.07 -32.47
CA THR A 49 9.00 6.28 -32.72
C THR A 49 8.22 7.31 -33.54
N LYS A 50 7.42 6.86 -34.52
CA LYS A 50 6.57 7.74 -35.33
C LYS A 50 5.48 8.40 -34.45
N ASN A 51 4.86 7.64 -33.54
CA ASN A 51 3.83 8.16 -32.62
C ASN A 51 4.37 9.16 -31.59
N LYS A 52 5.62 8.98 -31.10
CA LYS A 52 6.26 9.95 -30.20
C LYS A 52 6.47 11.31 -30.86
N ASN A 53 6.87 11.34 -32.14
CA ASN A 53 7.06 12.60 -32.86
C ASN A 53 5.73 13.33 -33.16
N THR A 54 4.62 12.61 -33.30
CA THR A 54 3.29 13.21 -33.49
C THR A 54 2.70 13.80 -32.20
N GLN A 55 3.10 13.30 -31.02
CA GLN A 55 2.69 13.83 -29.71
C GLN A 55 3.42 15.12 -29.33
N LEU A 56 4.72 15.23 -29.64
CA LEU A 56 5.53 16.41 -29.36
C LEU A 56 5.09 17.67 -30.12
N LEU A 57 4.39 17.52 -31.26
CA LEU A 57 3.89 18.64 -32.07
C LEU A 57 2.53 19.21 -31.61
N LYS A 58 1.83 18.58 -30.65
CA LYS A 58 0.46 18.98 -30.23
C LYS A 58 0.36 19.68 -28.87
N VAL A 59 1.46 19.91 -28.16
CA VAL A 59 1.47 20.61 -26.86
C VAL A 59 2.08 22.00 -27.01
N LYS A 60 1.30 22.95 -27.52
CA LYS A 60 1.51 24.39 -27.30
C LYS A 60 0.16 25.09 -27.06
N ASN A 61 0.10 25.82 -25.95
CA ASN A 61 -0.90 26.78 -25.52
C ASN A 61 -2.31 26.27 -25.15
N THR A 62 -2.61 26.26 -23.84
CA THR A 62 -3.54 27.20 -23.17
C THR A 62 -3.78 26.69 -21.73
N GLY A 63 -3.41 27.47 -20.71
CA GLY A 63 -3.68 27.15 -19.31
C GLY A 63 -4.77 28.06 -18.74
N PRO A 64 -5.62 27.59 -17.80
CA PRO A 64 -6.43 28.47 -16.97
C PRO A 64 -5.88 28.60 -15.54
N ARG A 65 -6.00 29.85 -15.08
CA ARG A 65 -5.73 30.45 -13.75
C ARG A 65 -6.01 29.58 -12.54
N SER A 66 -5.08 29.67 -11.59
CA SER A 66 -5.19 29.27 -10.19
C SER A 66 -6.18 30.15 -9.40
N GLN A 67 -6.91 29.53 -8.47
CA GLN A 67 -7.60 30.18 -7.35
C GLN A 67 -7.09 29.60 -6.02
N PRO A 68 -7.15 30.38 -4.92
CA PRO A 68 -6.13 30.31 -3.87
C PRO A 68 -6.39 29.23 -2.82
N ALA A 69 -5.27 28.72 -2.30
CA ALA A 69 -5.17 27.89 -1.13
C ALA A 69 -5.45 28.71 0.15
N SER A 70 -6.67 28.63 0.69
CA SER A 70 -6.96 29.01 2.08
C SER A 70 -8.35 28.53 2.51
N ALA A 71 -8.54 27.21 2.70
CA ALA A 71 -9.68 26.64 3.42
C ALA A 71 -9.50 25.13 3.72
N PHE A 72 -8.33 24.65 4.16
CA PHE A 72 -8.12 23.19 4.32
C PHE A 72 -7.31 22.73 5.53
N GLU A 73 -6.96 23.61 6.49
CA GLU A 73 -6.27 23.18 7.72
C GLU A 73 -7.18 22.50 8.77
N ASN A 74 -8.47 22.27 8.49
CA ASN A 74 -9.38 21.59 9.43
C ASN A 74 -10.39 20.68 8.71
N ILE A 75 -9.91 19.64 8.00
CA ILE A 75 -10.78 18.54 7.56
C ILE A 75 -10.36 17.26 8.27
N ASN A 76 -11.07 16.95 9.36
CA ASN A 76 -11.14 15.59 9.90
C ASN A 76 -11.84 14.72 8.86
N PHE A 77 -11.14 13.71 8.33
CA PHE A 77 -11.72 12.69 7.44
C PHE A 77 -12.71 11.83 8.24
N ILE A 78 -13.97 12.26 8.25
CA ILE A 78 -15.12 11.50 8.72
C ILE A 78 -16.27 11.79 7.74
N PRO A 79 -16.61 10.87 6.82
CA PRO A 79 -17.86 11.00 6.08
C PRO A 79 -18.98 10.29 6.84
N VAL A 80 -20.16 10.92 6.98
CA VAL A 80 -21.47 10.23 6.99
C VAL A 80 -22.66 11.20 6.81
N VAL A 81 -23.43 10.91 5.76
CA VAL A 81 -24.91 10.95 5.58
C VAL A 81 -25.69 12.28 5.55
N ASN A 82 -26.38 12.45 4.41
CA ASN A 82 -27.57 13.26 4.15
C ASN A 82 -28.66 13.15 5.24
N ARG A 83 -29.19 14.29 5.72
CA ARG A 83 -30.62 14.53 5.98
C ARG A 83 -30.94 16.02 5.80
N GLY A 84 -32.12 16.30 5.22
CA GLY A 84 -32.54 17.62 4.75
C GLY A 84 -33.15 18.56 5.79
N SER A 85 -33.46 19.77 5.30
CA SER A 85 -34.41 20.78 5.78
C SER A 85 -34.37 21.17 7.28
N ASN A 86 -33.89 22.38 7.59
CA ASN A 86 -34.74 23.57 7.79
C ASN A 86 -33.98 24.77 8.40
N LYS A 87 -34.34 25.94 7.87
CA LYS A 87 -34.45 27.29 8.47
C LYS A 87 -33.21 27.98 9.10
N LEU A 88 -32.83 29.03 8.37
CA LEU A 88 -32.19 30.28 8.81
C LEU A 88 -32.61 30.75 10.21
N HIS A 89 -31.62 31.06 11.04
CA HIS A 89 -31.70 32.20 11.96
C HIS A 89 -30.36 32.95 12.03
N LYS A 90 -30.40 34.22 11.61
CA LYS A 90 -29.37 35.23 11.84
C LYS A 90 -29.43 35.66 13.30
N MET A 91 -28.30 35.63 14.01
CA MET A 91 -28.09 36.52 15.15
C MET A 91 -26.71 37.16 15.06
N SER A 92 -26.75 38.48 15.03
CA SER A 92 -25.64 39.43 15.17
C SER A 92 -25.17 39.44 16.62
N VAL A 93 -23.86 39.46 16.85
CA VAL A 93 -23.30 39.92 18.13
C VAL A 93 -22.12 40.86 17.88
N LYS A 94 -22.25 42.01 18.54
CA LYS A 94 -21.42 43.20 18.55
C LYS A 94 -20.03 42.95 19.13
N ASN A 95 -19.05 43.64 18.55
CA ASN A 95 -17.75 43.91 19.15
C ASN A 95 -17.92 44.71 20.44
N ASN A 96 -17.32 44.24 21.55
CA ASN A 96 -16.93 45.10 22.66
C ASN A 96 -15.56 44.67 23.19
N ARG A 97 -14.63 45.63 23.17
CA ARG A 97 -13.32 45.57 23.82
C ARG A 97 -13.52 45.63 25.33
N LEU A 98 -12.86 44.74 26.07
CA LEU A 98 -12.59 44.93 27.50
C LEU A 98 -11.15 44.51 27.81
N ASN A 99 -10.57 45.28 28.73
CA ASN A 99 -9.15 45.46 29.00
C ASN A 99 -8.50 44.26 29.72
N ALA A 100 -7.19 44.15 29.51
CA ALA A 100 -6.30 43.16 30.08
C ALA A 100 -6.18 43.28 31.61
N LEU A 101 -6.18 42.12 32.29
CA LEU A 101 -5.69 41.91 33.65
C LEU A 101 -4.49 40.94 33.60
N PRO A 102 -3.49 41.08 34.48
CA PRO A 102 -2.23 40.37 34.35
C PRO A 102 -2.36 38.91 34.80
N GLN A 103 -2.12 37.96 33.88
CA GLN A 103 -2.03 36.54 34.22
C GLN A 103 -0.64 36.22 34.75
N ASN A 104 -0.58 35.88 36.05
CA ASN A 104 0.51 35.11 36.63
C ASN A 104 0.65 33.79 35.84
N ARG A 105 1.79 33.60 35.15
CA ARG A 105 2.12 32.36 34.46
C ARG A 105 2.38 31.25 35.49
N CYS A 106 1.36 30.45 35.77
CA CYS A 106 1.58 29.09 36.21
C CYS A 106 2.14 28.33 35.01
N GLN A 107 3.45 28.07 35.00
CA GLN A 107 4.08 27.25 33.97
C GLN A 107 3.54 25.82 34.11
N THR A 108 2.67 25.42 33.20
CA THR A 108 2.35 24.01 33.01
C THR A 108 3.62 23.28 32.58
N PRO A 109 3.94 22.11 33.17
CA PRO A 109 5.07 21.31 32.72
C PRO A 109 4.90 20.97 31.23
N PRO A 110 6.00 20.87 30.46
CA PRO A 110 5.93 20.58 29.03
C PRO A 110 5.24 19.22 28.85
N GLN A 111 4.18 19.22 28.04
CA GLN A 111 3.55 17.99 27.57
C GLN A 111 4.64 17.12 26.91
N PRO A 112 4.81 15.84 27.29
CA PRO A 112 5.74 14.97 26.60
C PRO A 112 5.33 14.92 25.12
N GLY A 113 6.29 15.17 24.22
CA GLY A 113 6.04 15.17 22.78
C GLY A 113 5.36 13.88 22.33
N ASN A 114 4.54 13.95 21.28
CA ASN A 114 3.84 12.78 20.74
C ASN A 114 4.84 11.65 20.45
N PRO A 115 4.78 10.50 21.19
CA PRO A 115 5.75 9.41 21.03
C PRO A 115 5.64 8.73 19.65
N PHE A 116 4.55 8.96 18.93
CA PHE A 116 4.32 8.51 17.56
C PHE A 116 4.58 9.66 16.57
N ASN A 117 5.84 10.02 16.45
CA ASN A 117 6.31 10.82 15.32
C ASN A 117 6.54 9.86 14.13
N ILE A 118 5.94 10.13 12.97
CA ILE A 118 6.11 9.31 11.76
C ILE A 118 7.58 9.18 11.30
N ASN A 119 8.47 10.04 11.80
CA ASN A 119 9.91 9.93 11.60
C ASN A 119 10.59 8.86 12.46
N ASN A 120 9.93 8.33 13.50
CA ASN A 120 10.43 7.24 14.31
C ASN A 120 9.81 5.92 13.84
N SER A 121 10.62 5.06 13.23
CA SER A 121 10.19 3.75 12.73
C SER A 121 10.47 2.59 13.70
N ILE A 122 10.91 2.89 14.93
CA ILE A 122 11.37 1.90 15.90
C ILE A 122 10.63 2.09 17.22
N PHE A 123 9.92 1.04 17.63
CA PHE A 123 9.13 1.02 18.86
C PHE A 123 9.65 -0.06 19.82
N PRO A 124 9.54 0.16 21.14
CA PRO A 124 9.97 -0.81 22.13
C PRO A 124 9.12 -2.08 22.08
N LYS A 125 9.58 -3.11 22.81
CA LYS A 125 8.80 -4.33 23.03
C LYS A 125 7.48 -4.00 23.72
N VAL A 126 6.42 -4.68 23.34
CA VAL A 126 5.08 -4.50 23.91
C VAL A 126 4.53 -5.84 24.37
N ARG A 127 3.59 -5.80 25.33
CA ARG A 127 2.97 -7.00 25.88
C ARG A 127 2.17 -7.77 24.83
N ARG A 128 1.40 -7.06 24.00
CA ARG A 128 0.52 -7.64 22.98
C ARG A 128 0.65 -6.86 21.68
N LEU A 129 1.12 -7.55 20.65
CA LEU A 129 1.32 -7.05 19.29
C LEU A 129 0.54 -7.94 18.33
N ILE A 130 -0.20 -7.33 17.41
CA ILE A 130 -1.00 -8.03 16.40
C ILE A 130 -0.49 -7.65 15.02
N ALA A 131 -0.27 -8.63 14.16
CA ALA A 131 -0.03 -8.44 12.73
C ALA A 131 -1.30 -8.80 11.94
N ILE A 132 -1.73 -7.90 11.05
CA ILE A 132 -2.84 -8.10 10.12
C ILE A 132 -2.28 -8.02 8.70
N GLY A 133 -2.52 -9.05 7.90
CA GLY A 133 -2.12 -9.08 6.49
C GLY A 133 -2.96 -8.17 5.60
N ASP A 134 -2.93 -8.49 4.31
CA ASP A 134 -3.45 -7.68 3.23
C ASP A 134 -4.98 -7.75 3.18
N VAL A 135 -5.64 -6.61 2.97
CA VAL A 135 -7.11 -6.50 3.04
C VAL A 135 -7.75 -6.08 1.72
N HIS A 136 -6.99 -5.50 0.79
CA HIS A 136 -7.37 -5.28 -0.61
C HIS A 136 -8.81 -4.75 -0.79
N GLY A 137 -9.07 -3.55 -0.28
CA GLY A 137 -10.35 -2.87 -0.46
C GLY A 137 -11.55 -3.57 0.22
N ASP A 138 -11.36 -4.65 0.98
CA ASP A 138 -12.43 -5.42 1.61
C ASP A 138 -12.69 -4.98 3.06
N LEU A 139 -13.72 -4.14 3.22
CA LEU A 139 -14.10 -3.61 4.52
C LEU A 139 -14.63 -4.70 5.44
N THR A 140 -15.31 -5.71 4.90
CA THR A 140 -15.83 -6.83 5.68
C THR A 140 -14.70 -7.67 6.26
N ALA A 141 -13.70 -8.01 5.44
CA ALA A 141 -12.50 -8.72 5.90
C ALA A 141 -11.73 -7.88 6.93
N THR A 142 -11.59 -6.58 6.68
CA THR A 142 -10.95 -5.62 7.61
C THR A 142 -11.63 -5.62 8.99
N ILE A 143 -12.97 -5.51 9.04
CA ILE A 143 -13.72 -5.50 10.30
C ILE A 143 -13.57 -6.84 11.04
N LYS A 144 -13.65 -7.96 10.32
CA LYS A 144 -13.42 -9.28 10.91
C LYS A 144 -12.02 -9.41 11.51
N ALA A 145 -10.99 -8.95 10.82
CA ALA A 145 -9.60 -9.00 11.30
C ALA A 145 -9.40 -8.15 12.56
N LEU A 146 -9.94 -6.92 12.57
CA LEU A 146 -9.88 -6.04 13.74
C LEU A 146 -10.67 -6.58 14.95
N LYS A 147 -11.81 -7.25 14.72
CA LYS A 147 -12.54 -7.95 15.79
C LYS A 147 -11.77 -9.16 16.31
N LEU A 148 -11.18 -9.95 15.41
CA LEU A 148 -10.38 -11.12 15.79
C LEU A 148 -9.13 -10.72 16.59
N ALA A 149 -8.57 -9.54 16.29
CA ALA A 149 -7.50 -8.90 17.05
C ALA A 149 -7.95 -8.40 18.44
N ASP A 150 -9.26 -8.33 18.69
CA ASP A 150 -9.89 -7.78 19.89
C ASP A 150 -9.55 -6.30 20.13
N VAL A 151 -9.55 -5.49 19.05
CA VAL A 151 -9.22 -4.06 19.12
C VAL A 151 -10.37 -3.13 18.76
N ILE A 152 -11.52 -3.69 18.38
CA ILE A 152 -12.79 -3.00 18.17
C ILE A 152 -13.95 -3.84 18.74
N PRO A 153 -15.12 -3.26 19.07
CA PRO A 153 -16.22 -4.00 19.67
C PRO A 153 -16.69 -5.18 18.81
N LEU A 154 -16.83 -6.36 19.39
CA LEU A 154 -17.32 -7.56 18.70
C LEU A 154 -18.77 -7.43 18.21
N THR A 155 -19.54 -6.53 18.83
CA THR A 155 -20.97 -6.29 18.60
C THR A 155 -21.29 -5.53 17.32
N ILE A 156 -20.33 -4.82 16.70
CA ILE A 156 -20.59 -4.11 15.44
C ILE A 156 -20.87 -5.13 14.33
N PRO A 157 -21.74 -4.88 13.34
CA PRO A 157 -21.92 -5.80 12.22
C PRO A 157 -20.67 -5.90 11.33
N ASN A 158 -20.40 -7.06 10.73
CA ASN A 158 -19.26 -7.21 9.80
C ASN A 158 -19.44 -6.42 8.49
N ASN A 159 -20.68 -6.07 8.14
CA ASN A 159 -21.04 -5.31 6.94
C ASN A 159 -21.28 -3.81 7.24
N ILE A 160 -20.79 -3.30 8.37
CA ILE A 160 -20.96 -1.89 8.72
C ILE A 160 -20.21 -1.00 7.73
N LEU A 161 -20.93 -0.01 7.15
CA LEU A 161 -20.34 0.95 6.21
C LEU A 161 -19.93 2.27 6.88
N ASP A 162 -20.57 2.61 7.99
CA ASP A 162 -20.27 3.81 8.77
C ASP A 162 -19.11 3.53 9.74
N ILE A 163 -17.89 3.84 9.28
CA ILE A 163 -16.66 3.63 10.05
C ILE A 163 -16.60 4.48 11.33
N ASN A 164 -17.43 5.51 11.49
CA ASN A 164 -17.40 6.37 12.68
C ASN A 164 -17.91 5.65 13.93
N LYS A 165 -18.74 4.62 13.73
CA LYS A 165 -19.24 3.74 14.80
C LYS A 165 -18.21 2.72 15.26
N ILE A 166 -17.09 2.58 14.54
CA ILE A 166 -16.02 1.65 14.87
C ILE A 166 -14.98 2.39 15.69
N ASN A 167 -14.86 2.06 16.98
CA ASN A 167 -13.92 2.72 17.90
C ASN A 167 -12.91 1.74 18.48
N TRP A 168 -11.71 2.25 18.79
CA TRP A 168 -10.66 1.47 19.43
C TRP A 168 -11.07 1.03 20.85
N THR A 169 -10.98 -0.27 21.09
CA THR A 169 -11.16 -0.91 22.40
C THR A 169 -9.98 -1.80 22.79
N GLY A 170 -8.89 -1.76 22.01
CA GLY A 170 -7.72 -2.62 22.21
C GLY A 170 -6.79 -2.21 23.37
N GLY A 171 -7.11 -1.16 24.12
CA GLY A 171 -6.27 -0.63 25.20
C GLY A 171 -4.85 -0.31 24.73
N SER A 172 -3.85 -0.86 25.42
CA SER A 172 -2.43 -0.69 25.10
C SER A 172 -1.90 -1.65 24.01
N THR A 173 -2.78 -2.36 23.29
CA THR A 173 -2.37 -3.28 22.23
C THR A 173 -1.73 -2.51 21.07
N PHE A 174 -0.69 -3.10 20.47
CA PHE A 174 -0.17 -2.62 19.20
C PHE A 174 -0.71 -3.50 18.07
N VAL A 175 -1.14 -2.87 16.99
CA VAL A 175 -1.50 -3.51 15.72
C VAL A 175 -0.56 -2.96 14.66
N VAL A 176 -0.06 -3.84 13.80
CA VAL A 176 0.60 -3.46 12.54
C VAL A 176 -0.17 -4.12 11.41
N GLN A 177 -0.73 -3.31 10.50
CA GLN A 177 -1.36 -3.78 9.27
C GLN A 177 -0.35 -3.66 8.11
N LEU A 178 -0.17 -4.76 7.36
CA LEU A 178 0.99 -4.98 6.48
C LEU A 178 0.87 -4.41 5.05
N GLY A 179 0.15 -3.29 4.86
CA GLY A 179 0.00 -2.66 3.54
C GLY A 179 -1.08 -3.32 2.70
N ASP A 180 -1.26 -2.85 1.47
CA ASP A 180 -2.32 -3.30 0.57
C ASP A 180 -3.70 -3.18 1.23
N GLN A 181 -3.96 -1.97 1.71
CA GLN A 181 -5.27 -1.56 2.24
C GLN A 181 -6.28 -1.39 1.12
N ILE A 182 -5.80 -0.91 -0.03
CA ILE A 182 -6.59 -0.54 -1.19
C ILE A 182 -6.47 -1.55 -2.32
N ASP A 183 -7.28 -1.33 -3.34
CA ASP A 183 -7.41 -2.13 -4.56
C ASP A 183 -8.02 -3.49 -4.30
N ARG A 184 -8.95 -3.90 -5.16
CA ARG A 184 -9.80 -5.06 -4.88
C ARG A 184 -9.82 -6.12 -5.97
N VAL A 185 -9.37 -5.85 -7.19
CA VAL A 185 -9.64 -6.77 -8.31
C VAL A 185 -8.40 -7.51 -8.77
N ARG A 186 -8.62 -8.70 -9.34
CA ARG A 186 -7.64 -9.51 -10.10
C ARG A 186 -8.29 -9.84 -11.45
N PRO A 187 -8.37 -8.85 -12.35
CA PRO A 187 -9.23 -8.94 -13.52
C PRO A 187 -8.76 -10.01 -14.50
N SER A 188 -9.72 -10.73 -15.10
CA SER A 188 -9.44 -11.69 -16.17
C SER A 188 -8.95 -10.98 -17.44
N ASN A 189 -9.42 -9.75 -17.68
CA ASN A 189 -9.00 -8.94 -18.81
C ASN A 189 -8.95 -7.44 -18.45
N LEU A 190 -8.03 -6.71 -19.09
CA LEU A 190 -7.88 -5.27 -18.90
C LEU A 190 -8.25 -4.52 -20.18
N ILE A 191 -9.08 -3.50 -20.05
CA ILE A 191 -9.38 -2.54 -21.12
C ILE A 191 -8.67 -1.24 -20.77
N ASN A 192 -7.67 -0.86 -21.56
CA ASN A 192 -6.81 0.31 -21.28
C ASN A 192 -6.17 0.28 -19.88
N ASN A 193 -5.71 -0.89 -19.43
CA ASN A 193 -5.15 -1.14 -18.09
C ASN A 193 -6.14 -0.89 -16.94
N ILE A 194 -7.44 -1.05 -17.20
CA ILE A 194 -8.50 -0.90 -16.21
C ILE A 194 -9.43 -2.12 -16.28
N CYS A 195 -9.88 -2.60 -15.11
CA CYS A 195 -10.91 -3.63 -15.00
C CYS A 195 -12.28 -3.10 -15.46
N SER A 196 -12.99 -3.87 -16.27
CA SER A 196 -14.33 -3.49 -16.75
C SER A 196 -15.43 -3.78 -15.71
N ASP A 197 -16.57 -3.09 -15.82
CA ASP A 197 -17.74 -3.28 -14.95
C ASP A 197 -18.34 -4.71 -15.03
N ASP A 198 -18.05 -5.43 -16.11
CA ASP A 198 -18.58 -6.76 -16.44
C ASP A 198 -17.52 -7.87 -16.36
N ASP A 199 -16.34 -7.62 -15.77
CA ASP A 199 -15.30 -8.64 -15.64
C ASP A 199 -15.81 -9.82 -14.77
N PRO A 200 -15.71 -11.08 -15.25
CA PRO A 200 -16.25 -12.25 -14.56
C PRO A 200 -15.56 -12.54 -13.22
N GLU A 201 -14.36 -12.02 -12.96
CA GLU A 201 -13.64 -12.21 -11.70
C GLU A 201 -14.09 -11.22 -10.61
N LEU A 202 -14.99 -10.28 -10.93
CA LEU A 202 -15.58 -9.38 -9.93
C LEU A 202 -16.49 -10.15 -8.97
N TYR A 203 -16.02 -10.35 -7.75
CA TYR A 203 -16.82 -10.96 -6.68
C TYR A 203 -17.21 -9.95 -5.61
N GLN A 204 -18.53 -9.74 -5.46
CA GLN A 204 -19.13 -8.84 -4.45
C GLN A 204 -18.42 -7.47 -4.37
N ASP A 205 -18.16 -6.84 -5.52
CA ASP A 205 -17.40 -5.58 -5.59
C ASP A 205 -17.97 -4.49 -4.65
N GLU A 206 -17.09 -3.70 -4.02
CA GLU A 206 -17.44 -2.53 -3.21
C GLU A 206 -16.34 -1.46 -3.30
N GLY A 207 -16.70 -0.19 -3.12
CA GLY A 207 -15.72 0.90 -3.02
C GLY A 207 -15.54 1.28 -1.57
N SER A 208 -14.40 0.91 -0.98
CA SER A 208 -14.10 1.12 0.44
C SER A 208 -12.68 1.57 0.76
N ASP A 209 -11.84 1.83 -0.24
CA ASP A 209 -10.44 2.29 -0.06
C ASP A 209 -10.34 3.47 0.88
N LEU A 210 -11.12 4.54 0.63
CA LEU A 210 -11.09 5.74 1.47
C LEU A 210 -11.58 5.44 2.88
N LYS A 211 -12.54 4.52 3.04
CA LYS A 211 -13.05 4.11 4.35
C LYS A 211 -12.01 3.32 5.13
N ILE A 212 -11.30 2.39 4.50
CA ILE A 212 -10.29 1.55 5.13
C ILE A 212 -9.09 2.42 5.56
N ILE A 213 -8.57 3.28 4.66
CA ILE A 213 -7.51 4.24 5.00
C ILE A 213 -7.91 5.10 6.19
N SER A 214 -9.13 5.65 6.17
CA SER A 214 -9.65 6.51 7.23
C SER A 214 -9.88 5.76 8.55
N LEU A 215 -10.34 4.51 8.48
CA LEU A 215 -10.56 3.66 9.65
C LEU A 215 -9.25 3.37 10.37
N PHE A 216 -8.21 2.92 9.67
CA PHE A 216 -6.91 2.68 10.29
C PHE A 216 -6.30 3.95 10.90
N ASN A 217 -6.43 5.10 10.22
CA ASN A 217 -6.02 6.39 10.77
C ASN A 217 -6.76 6.75 12.06
N LYS A 218 -8.09 6.64 12.05
CA LYS A 218 -8.94 6.91 13.20
C LYS A 218 -8.62 5.99 14.37
N LEU A 219 -8.42 4.70 14.12
CA LEU A 219 -8.06 3.73 15.15
C LEU A 219 -6.67 4.01 15.72
N HIS A 220 -5.71 4.44 14.89
CA HIS A 220 -4.39 4.88 15.37
C HIS A 220 -4.51 6.04 16.36
N GLU A 221 -5.21 7.11 15.97
CA GLU A 221 -5.42 8.30 16.81
C GLU A 221 -6.14 7.99 18.12
N GLN A 222 -7.00 6.96 18.15
CA GLN A 222 -7.66 6.49 19.36
C GLN A 222 -6.76 5.58 20.20
N ALA A 223 -5.97 4.71 19.57
CA ALA A 223 -5.07 3.79 20.23
C ALA A 223 -3.97 4.52 21.01
N ILE A 224 -3.36 5.55 20.41
CA ILE A 224 -2.29 6.34 21.06
C ILE A 224 -2.76 6.96 22.39
N LYS A 225 -4.04 7.35 22.48
CA LYS A 225 -4.64 7.93 23.70
C LYS A 225 -4.79 6.90 24.83
N GLN A 226 -4.72 5.61 24.51
CA GLN A 226 -4.82 4.49 25.45
C GLN A 226 -3.47 3.77 25.64
N GLY A 227 -2.36 4.37 25.17
CA GLY A 227 -1.03 3.77 25.22
C GLY A 227 -0.83 2.60 24.26
N GLY A 228 -1.74 2.41 23.29
CA GLY A 228 -1.63 1.44 22.20
C GLY A 228 -1.20 2.09 20.89
N ALA A 229 -1.23 1.33 19.81
CA ALA A 229 -1.00 1.84 18.47
C ALA A 229 -1.74 1.00 17.41
N CYS A 230 -2.21 1.65 16.35
CA CYS A 230 -2.66 0.96 15.14
C CYS A 230 -1.81 1.45 13.97
N LEU A 231 -0.67 0.82 13.75
CA LEU A 231 0.30 1.19 12.73
C LEU A 231 -0.10 0.56 11.39
N SER A 232 0.11 1.29 10.30
CA SER A 232 -0.05 0.76 8.94
C SER A 232 1.25 0.96 8.19
N ILE A 233 1.62 -0.02 7.38
CA ILE A 233 2.72 0.12 6.42
C ILE A 233 2.18 0.29 5.00
N LEU A 234 3.04 0.69 4.07
CA LEU A 234 2.76 0.80 2.65
C LEU A 234 2.98 -0.57 1.99
N GLY A 235 2.01 -1.01 1.19
CA GLY A 235 2.14 -2.14 0.28
C GLY A 235 2.39 -1.67 -1.16
N ASN A 236 2.56 -2.63 -2.08
CA ASN A 236 2.79 -2.28 -3.47
C ASN A 236 1.56 -1.63 -4.11
N HIS A 237 0.34 -1.95 -3.67
CA HIS A 237 -0.87 -1.37 -4.25
C HIS A 237 -1.01 0.12 -3.94
N GLU A 238 -0.60 0.57 -2.74
CA GLU A 238 -0.51 2.01 -2.46
C GLU A 238 0.46 2.71 -3.41
N MET A 239 1.62 2.09 -3.68
CA MET A 239 2.66 2.65 -4.54
C MET A 239 2.24 2.65 -6.02
N MET A 240 1.61 1.57 -6.51
CA MET A 240 1.04 1.49 -7.86
C MET A 240 0.03 2.61 -8.12
N ASN A 241 -0.85 2.88 -7.16
CA ASN A 241 -1.82 3.97 -7.27
C ASN A 241 -1.14 5.34 -7.38
N VAL A 242 -0.02 5.53 -6.69
CA VAL A 242 0.78 6.76 -6.77
C VAL A 242 1.39 6.93 -8.16
N GLU A 243 1.83 5.86 -8.79
CA GLU A 243 2.32 5.87 -10.18
C GLU A 243 1.20 6.01 -11.23
N GLY A 244 -0.06 5.88 -10.80
CA GLY A 244 -1.21 5.87 -11.70
C GLY A 244 -1.42 4.53 -12.41
N ASP A 245 -0.84 3.46 -11.88
CA ASP A 245 -1.17 2.10 -12.25
C ASP A 245 -2.42 1.64 -11.49
N PHE A 246 -3.51 1.49 -12.24
CA PHE A 246 -4.83 1.17 -11.68
C PHE A 246 -5.37 -0.19 -12.16
N ARG A 247 -4.48 -1.10 -12.57
CA ARG A 247 -4.88 -2.42 -13.08
C ARG A 247 -5.69 -3.23 -12.06
N TYR A 248 -5.52 -2.97 -10.77
CA TYR A 248 -6.19 -3.68 -9.68
C TYR A 248 -7.29 -2.87 -8.99
N VAL A 249 -7.60 -1.68 -9.52
CA VAL A 249 -8.68 -0.82 -9.01
C VAL A 249 -10.00 -1.28 -9.59
N SER A 250 -10.98 -1.54 -8.72
CA SER A 250 -12.31 -1.94 -9.11
C SER A 250 -13.15 -0.78 -9.67
N PRO A 251 -14.18 -1.07 -10.47
CA PRO A 251 -15.11 -0.04 -10.91
C PRO A 251 -15.80 0.69 -9.75
N ARG A 252 -16.14 0.00 -8.65
CA ARG A 252 -16.73 0.65 -7.47
C ARG A 252 -15.72 1.45 -6.65
N GLU A 253 -14.44 1.10 -6.66
CA GLU A 253 -13.38 1.90 -6.06
C GLU A 253 -13.18 3.21 -6.83
N PHE A 254 -13.17 3.20 -8.17
CA PHE A 254 -13.21 4.45 -8.93
C PHE A 254 -14.45 5.29 -8.58
N ARG A 255 -15.61 4.66 -8.52
CA ARG A 255 -16.86 5.36 -8.18
C ARG A 255 -16.82 5.96 -6.77
N GLU A 256 -16.17 5.33 -5.81
CA GLU A 256 -15.96 5.90 -4.47
C GLU A 256 -15.23 7.25 -4.55
N PHE A 257 -14.13 7.31 -5.30
CA PHE A 257 -13.38 8.55 -5.52
C PHE A 257 -14.20 9.60 -6.26
N GLY A 258 -14.91 9.20 -7.32
CA GLY A 258 -15.77 10.11 -8.06
C GLY A 258 -16.86 10.72 -7.18
N ASN A 259 -17.48 9.92 -6.31
CA ASN A 259 -18.49 10.39 -5.36
C ASN A 259 -17.88 11.30 -4.29
N PHE A 260 -16.75 10.91 -3.69
CA PHE A 260 -16.10 11.64 -2.61
C PHE A 260 -15.61 13.02 -3.07
N PHE A 261 -14.93 13.06 -4.23
CA PHE A 261 -14.39 14.29 -4.82
C PHE A 261 -15.42 15.05 -5.67
N LYS A 262 -16.67 14.58 -5.73
CA LYS A 262 -17.76 15.21 -6.50
C LYS A 262 -17.37 15.43 -7.96
N ALA A 263 -16.79 14.40 -8.58
CA ALA A 263 -16.38 14.37 -9.97
C ALA A 263 -17.52 14.82 -10.89
N ASN A 264 -17.15 15.59 -11.93
CA ASN A 264 -18.13 16.14 -12.85
C ASN A 264 -18.80 15.04 -13.68
N LYS A 265 -20.07 14.77 -13.37
CA LYS A 265 -20.91 13.77 -14.05
C LYS A 265 -21.26 14.15 -15.51
N SER A 266 -20.95 15.36 -15.98
CA SER A 266 -21.15 15.73 -17.39
C SER A 266 -20.03 15.19 -18.29
N LEU A 267 -18.92 14.71 -17.73
CA LEU A 267 -17.81 14.10 -18.46
C LEU A 267 -18.07 12.62 -18.84
N LYS A 268 -19.33 12.20 -19.00
CA LYS A 268 -19.73 10.81 -19.24
C LYS A 268 -19.17 10.18 -20.53
N ASN A 269 -18.70 10.98 -21.48
CA ASN A 269 -18.13 10.52 -22.75
C ASN A 269 -16.58 10.47 -22.71
N THR A 270 -16.01 9.94 -21.63
CA THR A 270 -14.55 9.74 -21.53
C THR A 270 -14.19 8.27 -21.63
N ASN A 271 -13.05 7.95 -22.25
CA ASN A 271 -12.49 6.59 -22.30
C ASN A 271 -11.98 6.06 -20.94
N VAL A 272 -12.41 6.66 -19.82
CA VAL A 272 -11.99 6.32 -18.45
C VAL A 272 -13.21 6.32 -17.51
N PRO A 273 -13.20 5.49 -16.44
CA PRO A 273 -14.31 5.42 -15.48
C PRO A 273 -14.58 6.71 -14.72
N TYR A 274 -15.81 6.84 -14.19
CA TYR A 274 -16.18 7.91 -13.26
C TYR A 274 -15.33 7.84 -11.98
N GLY A 275 -14.62 8.92 -11.66
CA GLY A 275 -13.70 8.99 -10.52
C GLY A 275 -12.24 8.64 -10.84
N PHE A 276 -11.93 8.21 -12.07
CA PHE A 276 -10.56 7.93 -12.49
C PHE A 276 -9.62 9.13 -12.32
N ARG A 277 -10.07 10.31 -12.77
CA ARG A 277 -9.24 11.52 -12.72
C ARG A 277 -9.02 11.95 -11.28
N GLU A 278 -10.06 11.86 -10.45
CA GLU A 278 -10.02 12.21 -9.04
C GLU A 278 -9.09 11.26 -8.28
N ARG A 279 -9.13 9.95 -8.54
CA ARG A 279 -8.17 8.98 -8.00
C ARG A 279 -6.75 9.31 -8.41
N LYS A 280 -6.51 9.54 -9.70
CA LYS A 280 -5.19 9.89 -10.23
C LYS A 280 -4.62 11.16 -9.60
N GLU A 281 -5.40 12.22 -9.50
CA GLU A 281 -4.95 13.47 -8.88
C GLU A 281 -4.76 13.36 -7.37
N ALA A 282 -5.54 12.51 -6.71
CA ALA A 282 -5.42 12.27 -5.28
C ALA A 282 -4.16 11.47 -4.92
N PHE A 283 -3.81 10.46 -5.72
CA PHE A 283 -2.69 9.56 -5.44
C PHE A 283 -1.35 9.95 -6.07
N LYS A 284 -1.30 10.75 -7.15
CA LYS A 284 0.00 11.14 -7.74
C LYS A 284 0.94 11.73 -6.67
N PRO A 285 2.27 11.66 -6.84
CA PRO A 285 3.21 12.30 -5.92
C PRO A 285 2.82 13.75 -5.61
N GLY A 286 2.75 14.10 -4.32
CA GLY A 286 2.28 15.40 -3.84
C GLY A 286 0.76 15.62 -3.84
N GLY A 287 0.00 14.65 -4.34
CA GLY A 287 -1.45 14.55 -4.22
C GLY A 287 -1.90 14.36 -2.78
N ILE A 288 -3.16 14.66 -2.51
CA ILE A 288 -3.70 14.71 -1.13
C ILE A 288 -3.69 13.36 -0.42
N ILE A 289 -3.94 12.25 -1.13
CA ILE A 289 -3.88 10.91 -0.56
C ILE A 289 -2.43 10.46 -0.45
N ALA A 290 -1.58 10.73 -1.45
CA ALA A 290 -0.14 10.44 -1.36
C ALA A 290 0.51 11.10 -0.13
N LYS A 291 0.25 12.39 0.09
CA LYS A 291 0.71 13.12 1.29
C LYS A 291 0.16 12.51 2.57
N LYS A 292 -1.14 12.18 2.60
CA LYS A 292 -1.73 11.52 3.77
C LYS A 292 -1.05 10.17 4.04
N LEU A 293 -0.77 9.37 3.02
CA LEU A 293 -0.05 8.11 3.16
C LEU A 293 1.36 8.34 3.69
N ALA A 294 2.08 9.34 3.17
CA ALA A 294 3.41 9.73 3.65
C ALA A 294 3.42 10.11 5.15
N ASP A 295 2.37 10.79 5.61
CA ASP A 295 2.23 11.26 7.00
C ASP A 295 1.78 10.16 7.97
N THR A 296 1.24 9.05 7.47
CA THR A 296 0.53 8.09 8.32
C THR A 296 0.90 6.63 8.10
N ARG A 297 1.78 6.31 7.14
CA ARG A 297 2.26 4.95 6.90
C ARG A 297 3.78 4.89 6.87
N TYR A 298 4.30 3.75 7.28
CA TYR A 298 5.71 3.41 7.17
C TYR A 298 5.94 2.55 5.92
N SER A 299 7.09 2.61 5.29
CA SER A 299 7.52 1.55 4.36
C SER A 299 7.99 0.31 5.13
N VAL A 300 8.59 0.52 6.30
CA VAL A 300 9.04 -0.52 7.22
C VAL A 300 8.97 -0.02 8.65
N VAL A 301 8.53 -0.85 9.59
CA VAL A 301 8.50 -0.52 11.02
C VAL A 301 9.07 -1.65 11.87
N GLN A 302 9.79 -1.31 12.94
CA GLN A 302 10.26 -2.24 13.95
C GLN A 302 9.43 -2.08 15.23
N VAL A 303 8.90 -3.18 15.77
CA VAL A 303 8.31 -3.21 17.12
C VAL A 303 8.98 -4.33 17.91
N GLY A 304 9.68 -3.96 18.97
CA GLY A 304 10.51 -4.91 19.72
C GLY A 304 11.61 -5.49 18.83
N SER A 305 11.63 -6.81 18.69
CA SER A 305 12.61 -7.54 17.88
C SER A 305 12.14 -7.81 16.44
N TRP A 306 10.95 -7.38 16.06
CA TRP A 306 10.29 -7.79 14.82
C TRP A 306 10.19 -6.64 13.83
N ILE A 307 10.60 -6.91 12.59
CA ILE A 307 10.42 -5.99 11.45
C ILE A 307 9.13 -6.36 10.72
N PHE A 308 8.36 -5.34 10.38
CA PHE A 308 7.16 -5.43 9.56
C PHE A 308 7.42 -4.70 8.25
N VAL A 309 7.32 -5.45 7.15
CA VAL A 309 7.52 -4.98 5.78
C VAL A 309 6.51 -5.70 4.89
N HIS A 310 6.09 -5.09 3.79
CA HIS A 310 5.06 -5.68 2.96
C HIS A 310 5.57 -6.89 2.17
N GLY A 311 6.59 -6.72 1.32
CA GLY A 311 7.29 -7.79 0.60
C GLY A 311 8.39 -8.42 1.46
N ALA A 312 9.65 -8.01 1.25
CA ALA A 312 10.78 -8.43 2.08
C ALA A 312 11.97 -7.45 1.99
N ILE A 313 12.76 -7.32 3.06
CA ILE A 313 14.05 -6.63 2.99
C ILE A 313 15.17 -7.65 2.74
N THR A 314 15.66 -7.69 1.50
CA THR A 314 16.81 -8.53 1.11
C THR A 314 18.13 -7.96 1.60
N ASN A 315 19.21 -8.73 1.52
CA ASN A 315 20.54 -8.30 1.93
C ASN A 315 21.02 -7.14 1.04
N TYR A 316 20.63 -7.14 -0.23
CA TYR A 316 20.90 -6.06 -1.17
C TYR A 316 20.34 -4.71 -0.66
N ILE A 317 19.08 -4.64 -0.22
CA ILE A 317 18.53 -3.42 0.38
C ILE A 317 19.17 -3.14 1.75
N ALA A 318 19.28 -4.16 2.61
CA ALA A 318 19.76 -4.03 3.99
C ALA A 318 21.18 -3.48 4.13
N GLN A 319 22.07 -3.75 3.15
CA GLN A 319 23.44 -3.22 3.15
C GLN A 319 23.51 -1.73 2.81
N ARG A 320 22.55 -1.23 2.03
CA ARG A 320 22.58 0.13 1.48
C ARG A 320 21.77 1.11 2.30
N TYR A 321 20.64 0.70 2.85
CA TYR A 321 19.72 1.58 3.56
C TYR A 321 19.50 1.18 5.01
N THR A 322 19.47 2.17 5.91
CA THR A 322 18.83 2.00 7.22
C THR A 322 17.30 1.94 7.04
N LEU A 323 16.58 1.47 8.05
CA LEU A 323 15.11 1.48 8.03
C LEU A 323 14.57 2.91 7.89
N ASP A 324 15.23 3.87 8.53
CA ASP A 324 14.86 5.28 8.45
C ASP A 324 15.15 5.88 7.06
N ASP A 325 16.22 5.45 6.37
CA ASP A 325 16.51 5.87 5.00
C ASP A 325 15.40 5.43 4.05
N ILE A 326 14.95 4.17 4.15
CA ILE A 326 13.84 3.63 3.35
C ILE A 326 12.58 4.48 3.58
N ASN A 327 12.19 4.65 4.85
CA ASN A 327 11.02 5.42 5.21
C ASN A 327 11.11 6.89 4.78
N LYS A 328 12.27 7.55 4.93
CA LYS A 328 12.44 8.95 4.54
C LYS A 328 12.41 9.12 3.02
N CYS A 329 13.07 8.23 2.28
CA CYS A 329 13.10 8.29 0.82
C CYS A 329 11.69 8.17 0.24
N VAL A 330 10.95 7.13 0.63
CA VAL A 330 9.59 6.88 0.14
C VAL A 330 8.64 8.01 0.55
N ARG A 331 8.70 8.50 1.78
CA ARG A 331 7.84 9.62 2.22
C ARG A 331 8.10 10.90 1.43
N ARG A 332 9.35 11.26 1.18
CA ARG A 332 9.71 12.44 0.36
C ARG A 332 9.16 12.32 -1.05
N TRP A 333 9.29 11.12 -1.65
CA TRP A 333 8.70 10.83 -2.95
C TRP A 333 7.17 10.98 -2.94
N LEU A 334 6.48 10.40 -1.96
CA LEU A 334 5.02 10.53 -1.81
C LEU A 334 4.57 12.00 -1.61
N HIS A 335 5.36 12.82 -0.92
CA HIS A 335 5.12 14.26 -0.80
C HIS A 335 5.31 15.04 -2.10
N GLY A 336 5.86 14.41 -3.15
CA GLY A 336 6.13 15.02 -4.45
C GLY A 336 7.44 15.81 -4.46
N GLU A 337 8.41 15.45 -3.63
CA GLU A 337 9.73 16.07 -3.68
C GLU A 337 10.51 15.57 -4.90
N GLU A 338 10.95 16.50 -5.74
CA GLU A 338 11.72 16.24 -6.95
C GLU A 338 13.19 16.63 -6.71
N CYS A 339 14.04 15.65 -6.38
CA CYS A 339 15.49 15.82 -6.36
C CYS A 339 16.23 14.50 -6.61
N ASP A 340 17.45 14.58 -7.13
CA ASP A 340 18.25 13.43 -7.57
C ASP A 340 18.39 12.33 -6.50
N ILE A 341 18.52 12.72 -5.22
CA ILE A 341 18.65 11.79 -4.09
C ILE A 341 17.36 10.96 -3.91
N VAL A 342 16.19 11.61 -4.01
CA VAL A 342 14.90 10.93 -3.89
C VAL A 342 14.65 10.06 -5.11
N GLU A 343 14.96 10.55 -6.31
CA GLU A 343 14.81 9.80 -7.56
C GLU A 343 15.70 8.55 -7.58
N GLN A 344 16.98 8.67 -7.24
CA GLN A 344 17.88 7.52 -7.18
C GLN A 344 17.44 6.52 -6.10
N GLY A 345 17.05 7.01 -4.92
CA GLY A 345 16.58 6.14 -3.84
C GLY A 345 15.29 5.41 -4.19
N ILE A 346 14.29 6.08 -4.78
CA ILE A 346 13.03 5.42 -5.15
C ILE A 346 13.22 4.44 -6.31
N ASN A 347 14.12 4.73 -7.25
CA ASN A 347 14.44 3.81 -8.34
C ASN A 347 15.13 2.53 -7.83
N ASP A 348 15.89 2.64 -6.76
CA ASP A 348 16.56 1.49 -6.16
C ASP A 348 15.66 0.69 -5.22
N ILE A 349 14.87 1.39 -4.40
CA ILE A 349 13.99 0.79 -3.39
C ILE A 349 12.72 0.21 -4.02
N TYR A 350 12.12 0.89 -4.99
CA TYR A 350 10.78 0.55 -5.50
C TYR A 350 10.75 0.31 -7.02
N HIS A 351 11.26 1.22 -7.86
CA HIS A 351 11.27 1.03 -9.34
C HIS A 351 12.45 0.17 -9.83
N ASN A 352 12.93 -0.77 -9.02
CA ASN A 352 14.04 -1.62 -9.39
C ASN A 352 13.62 -2.55 -10.55
N ASP A 353 14.50 -2.80 -11.52
CA ASP A 353 14.26 -3.76 -12.60
C ASP A 353 14.12 -5.22 -12.08
N ASP A 354 14.64 -5.48 -10.87
CA ASP A 354 14.52 -6.75 -10.15
C ASP A 354 13.56 -6.60 -8.95
N ASP A 355 12.28 -6.91 -9.18
CA ASP A 355 11.22 -6.89 -8.18
C ASP A 355 11.56 -7.74 -6.94
N SER A 356 12.41 -8.76 -7.07
CA SER A 356 12.82 -9.62 -5.96
C SER A 356 13.64 -8.86 -4.91
N GLN A 357 14.11 -7.65 -5.22
CA GLN A 357 14.85 -6.80 -4.29
C GLN A 357 13.99 -5.77 -3.57
N SER A 358 12.85 -5.39 -4.13
CA SER A 358 12.05 -4.30 -3.59
C SER A 358 11.37 -4.70 -2.28
N PRO A 359 11.42 -3.86 -1.22
CA PRO A 359 10.66 -4.08 0.01
C PRO A 359 9.14 -4.20 -0.19
N PHE A 360 8.64 -3.79 -1.36
CA PHE A 360 7.22 -3.81 -1.70
C PHE A 360 6.84 -5.01 -2.58
N TRP A 361 7.77 -5.63 -3.30
CA TRP A 361 7.46 -6.70 -4.26
C TRP A 361 8.14 -8.03 -3.95
N SER A 362 9.21 -8.02 -3.16
CA SER A 362 10.03 -9.21 -2.96
C SER A 362 9.24 -10.35 -2.32
N ARG A 363 9.32 -11.53 -2.97
CA ARG A 363 8.74 -12.78 -2.51
C ARG A 363 9.75 -13.81 -2.03
N ILE A 364 11.05 -13.45 -2.01
CA ILE A 364 12.16 -14.38 -1.75
C ILE A 364 11.97 -15.18 -0.45
N PHE A 365 11.36 -14.58 0.58
CA PHE A 365 11.13 -15.24 1.87
C PHE A 365 9.68 -15.68 2.08
N SER A 366 8.77 -15.39 1.15
CA SER A 366 7.32 -15.57 1.29
C SER A 366 6.67 -16.47 0.22
N ASP A 367 7.37 -16.75 -0.88
CA ASP A 367 6.98 -17.73 -1.90
C ASP A 367 7.84 -19.00 -1.77
N PRO A 368 7.32 -20.06 -1.12
CA PRO A 368 8.05 -21.30 -0.94
C PRO A 368 8.16 -22.15 -2.21
N ASP A 369 7.33 -21.91 -3.24
CA ASP A 369 7.36 -22.73 -4.46
C ASP A 369 8.44 -22.23 -5.42
N GLU A 370 8.62 -20.91 -5.52
CA GLU A 370 9.66 -20.30 -6.35
C GLU A 370 11.04 -20.37 -5.69
N PHE A 371 11.13 -20.11 -4.38
CA PHE A 371 12.41 -19.96 -3.69
C PHE A 371 12.74 -21.09 -2.70
N GLY A 372 11.81 -22.03 -2.45
CA GLY A 372 12.00 -23.08 -1.45
C GLY A 372 12.85 -24.27 -1.89
N ASP A 373 13.38 -24.27 -3.12
CA ASP A 373 14.30 -25.31 -3.60
C ASP A 373 15.59 -25.34 -2.75
N SER A 374 16.12 -26.53 -2.51
CA SER A 374 17.36 -26.77 -1.78
C SER A 374 18.59 -26.07 -2.39
N ASP A 375 18.56 -25.80 -3.70
CA ASP A 375 19.60 -25.05 -4.40
C ASP A 375 19.51 -23.53 -4.17
N ASN A 376 18.32 -23.04 -3.82
CA ASN A 376 18.05 -21.64 -3.52
C ASN A 376 18.22 -21.43 -2.01
N ASP A 377 19.42 -21.06 -1.57
CA ASP A 377 19.70 -20.81 -0.15
C ASP A 377 19.11 -19.45 0.34
N TYR A 378 17.79 -19.30 0.21
CA TYR A 378 17.04 -18.12 0.65
C TYR A 378 17.11 -17.98 2.17
N LYS A 379 17.33 -19.07 2.92
CA LYS A 379 17.52 -19.06 4.37
C LYS A 379 18.82 -18.36 4.76
N ARG A 380 19.92 -18.65 4.06
CA ARG A 380 21.18 -17.90 4.22
C ARG A 380 21.01 -16.45 3.80
N GLU A 381 20.30 -16.17 2.72
CA GLU A 381 19.99 -14.80 2.31
C GLU A 381 19.18 -14.07 3.39
N PHE A 382 18.18 -14.72 3.99
CA PHE A 382 17.40 -14.18 5.09
C PHE A 382 18.27 -13.81 6.29
N TYR A 383 19.12 -14.73 6.78
CA TYR A 383 20.00 -14.43 7.92
C TYR A 383 21.04 -13.36 7.60
N LYS A 384 21.60 -13.34 6.38
CA LYS A 384 22.46 -12.24 5.91
C LYS A 384 21.72 -10.90 5.90
N SER A 385 20.45 -10.89 5.48
CA SER A 385 19.60 -9.71 5.49
C SER A 385 19.41 -9.19 6.92
N LEU A 386 19.09 -10.09 7.87
CA LEU A 386 18.97 -9.73 9.29
C LEU A 386 20.29 -9.17 9.87
N GLU A 387 21.42 -9.79 9.54
CA GLU A 387 22.75 -9.33 9.99
C GLU A 387 23.05 -7.93 9.43
N SER A 388 22.88 -7.74 8.13
CA SER A 388 23.07 -6.45 7.46
C SER A 388 22.16 -5.38 8.03
N MET A 389 20.87 -5.67 8.26
CA MET A 389 19.95 -4.72 8.89
C MET A 389 20.40 -4.37 10.32
N ASN A 390 20.77 -5.37 11.13
CA ASN A 390 21.24 -5.13 12.48
C ASN A 390 22.49 -4.24 12.50
N ARG A 391 23.47 -4.53 11.63
CA ARG A 391 24.71 -3.75 11.50
C ARG A 391 24.43 -2.34 10.99
N LYS A 392 23.69 -2.20 9.89
CA LYS A 392 23.40 -0.91 9.24
C LYS A 392 22.62 0.02 10.15
N ASN A 393 21.73 -0.52 10.98
CA ASN A 393 20.92 0.24 11.92
C ASN A 393 21.50 0.29 13.36
N ASN A 394 22.78 -0.04 13.53
CA ASN A 394 23.51 0.00 14.81
C ASN A 394 22.74 -0.69 15.96
N ARG A 395 22.18 -1.86 15.71
CA ARG A 395 21.38 -2.59 16.70
C ARG A 395 22.25 -3.22 17.79
N ASN A 396 21.74 -3.18 19.01
CA ASN A 396 22.31 -3.81 20.20
C ASN A 396 21.36 -4.88 20.75
N ASN A 397 21.69 -5.48 21.90
CA ASN A 397 20.90 -6.56 22.48
C ASN A 397 19.46 -6.14 22.88
N GLN A 398 19.22 -4.85 23.13
CA GLN A 398 17.91 -4.33 23.55
C GLN A 398 16.95 -4.12 22.38
N ASN A 399 17.46 -3.80 21.18
CA ASN A 399 16.67 -3.50 19.98
C ASN A 399 17.04 -4.36 18.76
N ARG A 400 17.67 -5.52 18.98
CA ARG A 400 18.09 -6.44 17.92
C ARG A 400 16.90 -6.91 17.08
N ILE A 401 17.05 -6.87 15.77
CA ILE A 401 16.13 -7.48 14.81
C ILE A 401 16.36 -9.00 14.82
N ARG A 402 15.32 -9.77 15.12
CA ARG A 402 15.35 -11.24 15.20
C ARG A 402 14.59 -11.93 14.07
N GLY A 403 13.68 -11.22 13.42
CA GLY A 403 12.87 -11.79 12.35
C GLY A 403 12.05 -10.76 11.60
N MET A 404 11.33 -11.24 10.60
CA MET A 404 10.56 -10.45 9.65
C MET A 404 9.15 -11.01 9.51
N ILE A 405 8.16 -10.12 9.53
CA ILE A 405 6.75 -10.42 9.34
C ILE A 405 6.32 -9.73 8.05
N MET A 406 5.77 -10.50 7.11
CA MET A 406 5.55 -10.10 5.72
C MET A 406 4.13 -10.39 5.25
N GLY A 407 3.59 -9.48 4.43
CA GLY A 407 2.32 -9.61 3.70
C GLY A 407 2.56 -10.09 2.27
N HIS A 408 1.90 -9.45 1.30
CA HIS A 408 2.12 -9.48 -0.17
C HIS A 408 1.90 -10.81 -0.89
N SER A 409 2.34 -11.92 -0.31
CA SER A 409 2.30 -13.26 -0.89
C SER A 409 1.15 -14.06 -0.27
N PRO A 410 0.02 -14.25 -0.96
CA PRO A 410 -1.16 -14.88 -0.38
C PRO A 410 -0.90 -16.36 -0.12
N GLN A 411 -0.75 -16.72 1.15
CA GLN A 411 -0.27 -18.05 1.53
C GLN A 411 -1.23 -19.18 1.19
N PHE A 412 -2.51 -18.87 0.98
CA PHE A 412 -3.50 -19.86 0.57
C PHE A 412 -3.17 -20.49 -0.79
N MET A 413 -2.45 -19.77 -1.66
CA MET A 413 -2.01 -20.27 -2.96
C MET A 413 -1.03 -21.46 -2.83
N TYR A 414 -0.37 -21.58 -1.68
CA TYR A 414 0.52 -22.69 -1.34
C TYR A 414 -0.14 -23.69 -0.37
N GLY A 415 -1.48 -23.65 -0.25
CA GLY A 415 -2.22 -24.50 0.67
C GLY A 415 -2.03 -24.17 2.15
N LYS A 416 -1.62 -22.93 2.49
CA LYS A 416 -1.30 -22.52 3.87
C LYS A 416 -2.15 -21.34 4.34
N GLY A 417 -2.41 -21.28 5.64
CA GLY A 417 -2.81 -20.04 6.31
C GLY A 417 -1.59 -19.20 6.71
N ILE A 418 -1.73 -18.39 7.76
CA ILE A 418 -0.57 -17.76 8.40
C ILE A 418 0.39 -18.87 8.80
N ASN A 419 1.67 -18.71 8.45
CA ASN A 419 2.69 -19.71 8.74
C ASN A 419 4.04 -19.06 9.06
N SER A 420 4.91 -19.85 9.70
CA SER A 420 6.26 -19.46 10.05
C SER A 420 7.29 -20.44 9.52
N GLU A 421 8.54 -19.97 9.45
CA GLU A 421 9.69 -20.78 9.13
C GLU A 421 10.94 -20.28 9.90
N CYS A 422 12.02 -21.08 9.86
CA CYS A 422 13.30 -20.75 10.48
C CYS A 422 13.19 -20.47 11.99
N ASN A 423 12.54 -21.38 12.74
CA ASN A 423 12.30 -21.24 14.18
C ASN A 423 11.57 -19.93 14.54
N ASP A 424 10.44 -19.69 13.87
CA ASP A 424 9.59 -18.50 14.07
C ASP A 424 10.29 -17.16 13.80
N THR A 425 11.26 -17.12 12.90
CA THR A 425 11.94 -15.87 12.48
C THR A 425 11.39 -15.31 11.18
N ILE A 426 10.82 -16.15 10.32
CA ILE A 426 10.09 -15.76 9.11
C ILE A 426 8.60 -15.94 9.41
N TRP A 427 7.79 -14.90 9.22
CA TRP A 427 6.33 -14.97 9.35
C TRP A 427 5.66 -14.42 8.09
N ARG A 428 4.73 -15.20 7.53
CA ARG A 428 3.95 -14.87 6.34
C ARG A 428 2.49 -14.74 6.74
N VAL A 429 1.93 -13.54 6.69
CA VAL A 429 0.62 -13.22 7.28
C VAL A 429 -0.46 -12.84 6.28
N ASP A 430 -0.11 -12.65 5.00
CA ASP A 430 -1.12 -12.55 3.95
C ASP A 430 -1.69 -13.94 3.64
N ILE A 431 -3.00 -14.08 3.80
CA ILE A 431 -3.73 -15.33 3.58
C ILE A 431 -4.77 -15.18 2.47
N GLY A 432 -4.78 -14.07 1.74
CA GLY A 432 -5.81 -13.77 0.75
C GLY A 432 -7.22 -13.70 1.34
N MET A 433 -7.35 -13.07 2.53
CA MET A 433 -8.64 -12.97 3.23
C MET A 433 -9.69 -12.14 2.49
N SER A 434 -9.22 -11.25 1.60
CA SER A 434 -10.09 -10.38 0.80
C SER A 434 -10.91 -11.17 -0.21
N ARG A 435 -12.14 -10.70 -0.46
CA ARG A 435 -12.98 -11.11 -1.60
C ARG A 435 -12.36 -10.78 -2.96
N ALA A 436 -11.25 -10.04 -2.99
CA ALA A 436 -10.41 -9.85 -4.17
C ALA A 436 -9.92 -11.17 -4.81
N PHE A 437 -9.79 -12.22 -4.00
CA PHE A 437 -9.39 -13.56 -4.46
C PHE A 437 -10.60 -14.46 -4.72
N GLY A 438 -11.76 -13.87 -5.03
CA GLY A 438 -13.00 -14.57 -5.34
C GLY A 438 -13.77 -15.06 -4.12
N GLU A 439 -14.79 -15.87 -4.39
CA GLU A 439 -15.71 -16.42 -3.40
C GLU A 439 -15.00 -17.20 -2.29
N LEU A 440 -15.49 -17.04 -1.06
CA LEU A 440 -15.06 -17.80 0.11
C LEU A 440 -16.26 -18.51 0.73
N SER A 441 -16.54 -19.73 0.26
CA SER A 441 -17.61 -20.59 0.78
C SER A 441 -17.02 -21.90 1.33
N ARG A 442 -17.76 -22.62 2.19
CA ARG A 442 -17.29 -23.88 2.81
C ARG A 442 -16.92 -24.97 1.79
N GLY A 443 -17.38 -24.87 0.56
CA GLY A 443 -17.04 -25.80 -0.52
C GLY A 443 -15.74 -25.46 -1.26
N CYS A 444 -15.16 -24.27 -1.03
CA CYS A 444 -13.91 -23.86 -1.67
C CYS A 444 -12.71 -24.62 -1.05
N PRO A 445 -11.77 -25.16 -1.85
CA PRO A 445 -10.57 -25.82 -1.34
C PRO A 445 -9.77 -24.96 -0.35
N ASP A 446 -9.73 -23.65 -0.62
CA ASP A 446 -8.93 -22.69 0.15
C ASP A 446 -9.67 -22.12 1.36
N TYR A 447 -10.90 -22.59 1.65
CA TYR A 447 -11.77 -22.02 2.68
C TYR A 447 -11.07 -21.88 4.03
N ASN A 448 -10.44 -22.97 4.49
CA ASN A 448 -9.78 -22.99 5.81
C ASN A 448 -8.54 -22.08 5.88
N ASN A 449 -7.87 -21.88 4.75
CA ASN A 449 -6.66 -21.08 4.66
C ASN A 449 -6.98 -19.58 4.54
N ARG A 450 -8.07 -19.24 3.84
CA ARG A 450 -8.53 -17.86 3.60
C ARG A 450 -9.50 -17.30 4.64
N LYS A 451 -10.09 -18.13 5.51
CA LYS A 451 -10.82 -17.64 6.71
C LYS A 451 -9.93 -16.65 7.45
N VAL A 452 -10.50 -15.56 7.98
CA VAL A 452 -9.70 -14.46 8.55
C VAL A 452 -8.78 -14.98 9.66
N GLN A 453 -7.51 -14.59 9.59
CA GLN A 453 -6.47 -14.91 10.59
C GLN A 453 -5.69 -13.65 10.93
N VAL A 454 -5.21 -13.57 12.17
CA VAL A 454 -4.24 -12.56 12.59
C VAL A 454 -3.15 -13.21 13.42
N LEU A 455 -1.92 -12.70 13.34
CA LEU A 455 -0.81 -13.18 14.15
C LEU A 455 -0.72 -12.35 15.42
N GLN A 456 -0.80 -12.99 16.58
CA GLN A 456 -0.53 -12.38 17.88
C GLN A 456 0.89 -12.72 18.33
N ILE A 457 1.60 -11.71 18.81
CA ILE A 457 2.94 -11.79 19.39
C ILE A 457 2.85 -11.25 20.82
N GLU A 458 3.07 -12.11 21.80
CA GLU A 458 3.06 -11.76 23.22
C GLU A 458 4.49 -11.64 23.75
N ASN A 459 4.76 -10.53 24.42
CA ASN A 459 6.05 -10.23 25.06
C ASN A 459 7.26 -10.48 24.14
N ASP A 460 7.13 -10.14 22.86
CA ASP A 460 8.20 -10.20 21.86
C ASP A 460 8.67 -11.62 21.47
N THR A 461 8.12 -12.69 22.07
CA THR A 461 8.66 -14.06 21.90
C THR A 461 7.65 -15.17 21.70
N LYS A 462 6.37 -14.97 22.08
CA LYS A 462 5.36 -16.02 21.98
C LYS A 462 4.37 -15.71 20.86
N PHE A 463 4.24 -16.64 19.93
CA PHE A 463 3.37 -16.49 18.76
C PHE A 463 2.07 -17.27 18.90
N THR A 464 0.98 -16.70 18.42
CA THR A 464 -0.32 -17.37 18.36
C THR A 464 -1.08 -16.89 17.13
N ILE A 465 -1.49 -17.83 16.27
CA ILE A 465 -2.36 -17.52 15.13
C ILE A 465 -3.80 -17.58 15.62
N LEU A 466 -4.48 -16.43 15.65
CA LEU A 466 -5.91 -16.36 15.91
C LEU A 466 -6.65 -16.58 14.60
N LYS A 467 -7.70 -17.41 14.61
CA LYS A 467 -8.47 -17.77 13.41
C LYS A 467 -9.96 -17.57 13.63
N GLU A 468 -10.65 -17.10 12.60
CA GLU A 468 -12.11 -17.09 12.54
C GLU A 468 -12.64 -18.55 12.67
N LYS A 469 -13.60 -18.75 13.57
CA LYS A 469 -14.18 -20.07 13.84
C LYS A 469 -15.04 -20.55 12.68
#